data_AF-A0A7S3V7K0-F1
#
_entry.id   AF-A0A7S3V7K0-F1
#
_cell.length_a   1.000
_cell.length_b   1.000
_cell.length_c   1.000
_cell.angle_alpha   90.00
_cell.angle_beta   90.00
_cell.angle_gamma   90.00
#
_symmetry.space_group_name_H-M   'P 1'
#
loop_
_entity.id
_entity.type
_entity.pdbx_description
1 polymer ?
#
loop_
_entity_poly.entity_id
_entity_poly.type
_entity_poly.pdbx_seq_one_letter_code
_entity_poly.pdbx_strand_id
1 'polypeptide(L)'
;MQASQVSINCLLIDLTEAGELPPEATAMERAKQEFEALVRKTFGRSSISNASTPILDIARSTSSDAESAQPKTRNGNGFKACIRKLTGSRGRTSSLSSSPLSENKQKDDAIKSILRFIKVNDQYIALTSILLKSYLYYSARPIDPDVILNEHACEDNSVDKDEEPISKPIITLPRTKYGKPYIPKTATMANITSETNGEESLLPFSLSHHYPFVGLAYINGNAHEKHLSLVLGFDIVTFNSFSKTRSLYSSTEEYLQPFKSCFTDWEWEQINYSSAQDVEHNVDNDDDDHPKVKEMLLRWAMKEAYTKGLGTGLGTDFGSFAIRLQGIDNGEGSLKIPRVWDNICEAGEKLQITASIFHKDELNAKYWEFIFIPLTNKSGCACICIEGRNRPKLKLSAMSIQHLLEYHS
;
A
#
# COMPACT_ATOMS: atom_id res chain seq x y z
N MET A 1 -21.67 27.31 12.53
CA MET A 1 -21.16 26.56 11.36
C MET A 1 -20.56 25.25 11.87
N GLN A 2 -21.11 24.10 11.51
CA GLN A 2 -20.50 22.81 11.83
C GLN A 2 -19.34 22.56 10.86
N ALA A 3 -18.14 22.31 11.38
CA ALA A 3 -17.01 21.93 10.54
C ALA A 3 -17.37 20.63 9.81
N SER A 4 -17.28 20.65 8.47
CA SER A 4 -17.50 19.46 7.64
C SER A 4 -16.54 18.36 8.09
N GLN A 5 -17.09 17.23 8.53
CA GLN A 5 -16.28 16.14 9.05
C GLN A 5 -15.61 15.39 7.91
N VAL A 6 -14.28 15.30 7.95
CA VAL A 6 -13.49 14.50 7.00
C VAL A 6 -13.79 13.02 7.23
N SER A 7 -14.09 12.28 6.16
CA SER A 7 -14.24 10.82 6.23
C SER A 7 -13.16 10.13 5.42
N ILE A 8 -12.48 9.18 6.05
CA ILE A 8 -11.51 8.29 5.41
C ILE A 8 -12.19 6.95 5.20
N ASN A 9 -12.12 6.42 3.99
CA ASN A 9 -12.46 5.04 3.70
C ASN A 9 -11.18 4.21 3.66
N CYS A 10 -11.19 3.02 4.26
CA CYS A 10 -10.10 2.05 4.17
C CYS A 10 -10.66 0.72 3.70
N LEU A 11 -10.14 0.22 2.58
CA LEU A 11 -10.40 -1.12 2.06
C LEU A 11 -9.21 -2.00 2.43
N LEU A 12 -9.45 -3.06 3.19
CA LEU A 12 -8.45 -4.08 3.52
C LEU A 12 -8.86 -5.42 2.93
N ILE A 13 -7.93 -6.06 2.24
CA ILE A 13 -8.08 -7.37 1.61
C ILE A 13 -7.06 -8.32 2.20
N ASP A 14 -7.55 -9.41 2.76
CA ASP A 14 -6.75 -10.54 3.23
C ASP A 14 -6.69 -11.59 2.11
N LEU A 15 -5.47 -11.92 1.66
CA LEU A 15 -5.22 -12.89 0.60
C LEU A 15 -4.90 -14.30 1.14
N THR A 16 -5.05 -14.55 2.45
CA THR A 16 -4.87 -15.90 3.01
C THR A 16 -5.84 -16.89 2.38
N GLU A 17 -7.12 -16.54 2.28
CA GLU A 17 -8.15 -17.39 1.66
C GLU A 17 -7.93 -17.61 0.16
N ALA A 18 -7.23 -16.70 -0.51
CA ALA A 18 -6.88 -16.85 -1.92
C ALA A 18 -5.69 -17.82 -2.15
N GLY A 19 -5.06 -18.30 -1.06
CA GLY A 19 -3.77 -19.00 -1.11
C GLY A 19 -3.59 -20.16 -0.12
N GLU A 20 -4.64 -20.65 0.55
CA GLU A 20 -4.56 -21.94 1.26
C GLU A 20 -4.45 -23.09 0.26
N LEU A 21 -3.25 -23.30 -0.28
CA LEU A 21 -2.94 -24.45 -1.13
C LEU A 21 -2.03 -25.43 -0.39
N PRO A 22 -2.29 -26.74 -0.52
CA PRO A 22 -1.55 -27.79 0.20
C PRO A 22 -0.05 -27.85 -0.20
N PRO A 23 0.84 -28.42 0.62
CA PRO A 23 2.27 -28.07 0.66
C PRO A 23 3.17 -28.62 -0.46
N GLU A 24 2.64 -29.21 -1.54
CA GLU A 24 3.44 -29.91 -2.54
C GLU A 24 3.67 -29.08 -3.80
N ALA A 25 4.75 -29.32 -4.55
CA ALA A 25 5.14 -28.57 -5.75
C ALA A 25 4.05 -28.53 -6.86
N THR A 26 2.99 -29.33 -6.75
CA THR A 26 1.76 -29.25 -7.55
C THR A 26 0.88 -28.04 -7.22
N ALA A 27 0.98 -27.48 -6.01
CA ALA A 27 0.21 -26.34 -5.53
C ALA A 27 0.67 -25.01 -6.13
N MET A 28 1.97 -24.77 -6.31
CA MET A 28 2.44 -23.53 -6.95
C MET A 28 2.01 -23.49 -8.43
N GLU A 29 2.04 -24.63 -9.12
CA GLU A 29 1.56 -24.74 -10.50
C GLU A 29 0.03 -24.62 -10.58
N ARG A 30 -0.72 -25.17 -9.60
CA ARG A 30 -2.17 -24.91 -9.48
C ARG A 30 -2.48 -23.46 -9.16
N ALA A 31 -1.80 -22.85 -8.19
CA ALA A 31 -1.93 -21.43 -7.86
C ALA A 31 -1.69 -20.56 -9.09
N LYS A 32 -0.67 -20.91 -9.88
CA LYS A 32 -0.35 -20.26 -11.14
C LYS A 32 -1.42 -20.50 -12.20
N GLN A 33 -1.96 -21.71 -12.34
CA GLN A 33 -3.06 -22.00 -13.27
C GLN A 33 -4.37 -21.31 -12.88
N GLU A 34 -4.68 -21.25 -11.59
CA GLU A 34 -5.81 -20.52 -11.03
C GLU A 34 -5.62 -19.02 -11.21
N PHE A 35 -4.41 -18.50 -10.95
CA PHE A 35 -4.05 -17.13 -11.20
C PHE A 35 -4.15 -16.78 -12.68
N GLU A 36 -3.63 -17.62 -13.57
CA GLU A 36 -3.78 -17.46 -15.01
C GLU A 36 -5.25 -17.53 -15.43
N ALA A 37 -6.04 -18.44 -14.88
CA ALA A 37 -7.49 -18.52 -15.13
C ALA A 37 -8.21 -17.26 -14.64
N LEU A 38 -7.80 -16.71 -13.49
CA LEU A 38 -8.29 -15.47 -12.93
C LEU A 38 -7.95 -14.29 -13.83
N VAL A 39 -6.68 -14.17 -14.25
CA VAL A 39 -6.25 -13.16 -15.22
C VAL A 39 -7.01 -13.32 -16.55
N ARG A 40 -7.24 -14.55 -17.06
CA ARG A 40 -8.05 -14.78 -18.27
C ARG A 40 -9.50 -14.36 -18.07
N LYS A 41 -10.08 -14.64 -16.90
CA LYS A 41 -11.45 -14.25 -16.54
C LYS A 41 -11.56 -12.73 -16.50
N THR A 42 -10.62 -12.05 -15.85
CA THR A 42 -10.67 -10.59 -15.66
C THR A 42 -10.26 -9.80 -16.90
N PHE A 43 -9.32 -10.30 -17.72
CA PHE A 43 -8.78 -9.56 -18.87
C PHE A 43 -9.22 -10.10 -20.24
N GLY A 44 -9.94 -11.23 -20.29
CA GLY A 44 -10.39 -11.89 -21.52
C GLY A 44 -9.39 -12.93 -22.08
N ARG A 45 -9.88 -13.84 -22.94
CA ARG A 45 -9.12 -15.00 -23.46
C ARG A 45 -7.95 -14.64 -24.41
N SER A 46 -7.98 -13.49 -25.07
CA SER A 46 -7.01 -13.12 -26.13
C SER A 46 -5.66 -12.61 -25.62
N SER A 47 -5.54 -12.29 -24.32
CA SER A 47 -4.46 -11.41 -23.82
C SER A 47 -3.22 -12.14 -23.29
N ILE A 48 -3.25 -13.46 -23.09
CA ILE A 48 -2.15 -14.20 -22.42
C ILE A 48 -1.17 -14.86 -23.39
N SER A 49 -1.59 -15.24 -24.61
CA SER A 49 -0.77 -16.07 -25.52
C SER A 49 0.58 -15.47 -25.93
N ASN A 50 0.77 -14.16 -25.72
CA ASN A 50 1.96 -13.42 -26.16
C ASN A 50 2.89 -12.97 -25.01
N ALA A 51 2.51 -13.15 -23.74
CA ALA A 51 3.25 -12.60 -22.59
C ALA A 51 4.18 -13.61 -21.88
N SER A 52 3.93 -14.92 -22.03
CA SER A 52 4.54 -15.96 -21.18
C SER A 52 5.92 -16.47 -21.65
N THR A 53 6.38 -16.07 -22.83
CA THR A 53 7.51 -16.73 -23.51
C THR A 53 8.93 -16.20 -23.22
N PRO A 54 9.23 -14.94 -22.81
CA PRO A 54 10.62 -14.46 -22.80
C PRO A 54 11.48 -14.89 -21.61
N ILE A 55 10.88 -15.28 -20.48
CA ILE A 55 11.62 -15.45 -19.21
C ILE A 55 12.39 -16.78 -19.17
N LEU A 56 11.91 -17.81 -19.88
CA LEU A 56 12.56 -19.13 -19.93
C LEU A 56 13.75 -19.20 -20.90
N ASP A 57 13.79 -18.35 -21.94
CA ASP A 57 14.87 -18.35 -22.93
C ASP A 57 16.13 -17.61 -22.43
N ILE A 58 15.97 -16.67 -21.49
CA ILE A 58 17.10 -15.97 -20.86
C ILE A 58 17.80 -16.88 -19.83
N ALA A 59 17.06 -17.76 -19.14
CA ALA A 59 17.65 -18.71 -18.19
C ALA A 59 18.37 -19.89 -18.87
N ARG A 60 18.04 -20.21 -20.13
CA ARG A 60 18.68 -21.29 -20.90
C ARG A 60 19.93 -20.85 -21.67
N SER A 61 20.17 -19.55 -21.83
CA SER A 61 21.29 -19.02 -22.64
C SER A 61 22.55 -18.67 -21.84
N THR A 62 22.58 -18.91 -20.52
CA THR A 62 23.74 -18.58 -19.66
C THR A 62 24.40 -19.79 -18.99
N SER A 63 24.20 -21.02 -19.47
CA SER A 63 24.87 -22.22 -18.93
C SER A 63 25.86 -22.84 -19.92
N SER A 64 26.87 -22.07 -20.32
CA SER A 64 28.14 -22.61 -20.80
C SER A 64 29.20 -21.54 -20.56
N ASP A 65 30.30 -21.95 -19.90
CA ASP A 65 31.53 -21.20 -19.62
C ASP A 65 31.60 -20.48 -18.26
N ALA A 66 32.24 -21.14 -17.29
CA ALA A 66 33.41 -20.60 -16.58
C ALA A 66 33.89 -21.56 -15.46
N GLU A 67 35.04 -22.17 -15.70
CA GLU A 67 35.87 -22.84 -14.70
C GLU A 67 36.68 -21.85 -13.83
N SER A 68 36.84 -22.23 -12.56
CA SER A 68 37.95 -21.94 -11.63
C SER A 68 38.42 -20.48 -11.39
N ALA A 69 38.19 -19.98 -10.17
CA ALA A 69 39.13 -19.09 -9.47
C ALA A 69 38.90 -19.11 -7.95
N GLN A 70 40.00 -19.26 -7.20
CA GLN A 70 40.09 -19.31 -5.73
C GLN A 70 39.80 -17.96 -5.03
N PRO A 71 39.50 -17.96 -3.71
CA PRO A 71 39.03 -16.77 -3.00
C PRO A 71 40.17 -15.85 -2.56
N LYS A 72 40.04 -14.56 -2.84
CA LYS A 72 40.82 -13.48 -2.20
C LYS A 72 39.95 -12.78 -1.17
N THR A 73 40.46 -12.73 0.06
CA THR A 73 39.97 -11.91 1.17
C THR A 73 40.06 -10.42 0.83
N ARG A 74 39.01 -9.64 1.12
CA ARG A 74 39.16 -8.19 1.28
C ARG A 74 38.09 -7.57 2.18
N ASN A 75 38.60 -6.75 3.10
CA ASN A 75 37.93 -5.94 4.09
C ASN A 75 36.92 -4.95 3.51
N GLY A 76 35.96 -4.58 4.35
CA GLY A 76 34.77 -3.83 3.99
C GLY A 76 34.95 -2.35 3.65
N ASN A 77 33.85 -1.81 3.11
CA ASN A 77 33.38 -0.43 3.27
C ASN A 77 32.04 -0.25 2.54
N GLY A 78 31.05 0.30 3.26
CA GLY A 78 30.02 1.19 2.72
C GLY A 78 29.02 0.65 1.71
N PHE A 79 27.81 0.35 2.18
CA PHE A 79 26.60 0.36 1.35
C PHE A 79 26.42 1.76 0.74
N LYS A 80 26.87 1.96 -0.51
CA LYS A 80 26.44 3.08 -1.36
C LYS A 80 25.26 2.60 -2.20
N ALA A 81 24.07 3.10 -1.88
CA ALA A 81 22.87 2.92 -2.68
C ALA A 81 23.10 3.44 -4.10
N CYS A 82 22.93 2.55 -5.08
CA CYS A 82 23.04 2.87 -6.51
C CYS A 82 21.74 3.55 -6.97
N ILE A 83 21.72 4.89 -6.95
CA ILE A 83 20.64 5.67 -7.57
C ILE A 83 20.87 5.68 -9.09
N ARG A 84 20.14 4.83 -9.82
CA ARG A 84 20.03 4.94 -11.29
C ARG A 84 19.21 6.19 -11.62
N LYS A 85 19.82 7.15 -12.34
CA LYS A 85 19.11 8.23 -13.04
C LYS A 85 18.11 7.61 -14.02
N LEU A 86 16.81 7.72 -13.72
CA LEU A 86 15.75 7.52 -14.70
C LEU A 86 15.62 8.81 -15.52
N THR A 87 15.95 8.73 -16.80
CA THR A 87 15.74 9.81 -17.76
C THR A 87 14.24 10.01 -17.96
N GLY A 88 13.76 11.22 -17.71
CA GLY A 88 12.34 11.58 -17.76
C GLY A 88 11.74 11.43 -19.15
N SER A 89 10.68 10.62 -19.25
CA SER A 89 9.78 10.60 -20.40
C SER A 89 8.78 11.75 -20.23
N ARG A 90 8.77 12.70 -21.17
CA ARG A 90 7.78 13.79 -21.22
C ARG A 90 6.41 13.21 -21.55
N GLY A 91 5.50 13.20 -20.57
CA GLY A 91 4.11 12.81 -20.77
C GLY A 91 3.36 13.87 -21.59
N ARG A 92 2.96 13.50 -22.82
CA ARG A 92 1.93 14.21 -23.58
C ARG A 92 0.57 13.80 -23.01
N THR A 93 -0.21 14.76 -22.51
CA THR A 93 -1.61 14.56 -22.11
C THR A 93 -2.49 14.49 -23.35
N SER A 94 -2.73 13.30 -23.88
CA SER A 94 -3.73 13.06 -24.93
C SER A 94 -5.13 13.05 -24.32
N SER A 95 -6.06 13.79 -24.94
CA SER A 95 -7.49 13.77 -24.64
C SER A 95 -8.04 12.34 -24.69
N LEU A 96 -8.78 11.95 -23.65
CA LEU A 96 -9.42 10.64 -23.50
C LEU A 96 -10.63 10.51 -24.46
N SER A 97 -10.37 10.27 -25.74
CA SER A 97 -11.28 9.50 -26.57
C SER A 97 -10.67 8.10 -26.68
N SER A 98 -11.14 7.15 -25.88
CA SER A 98 -10.60 5.79 -25.84
C SER A 98 -10.93 5.05 -27.13
N SER A 99 -10.03 5.16 -28.11
CA SER A 99 -10.06 4.22 -29.24
C SER A 99 -9.86 2.79 -28.69
N PRO A 100 -10.52 1.76 -29.26
CA PRO A 100 -10.41 0.36 -28.81
C PRO A 100 -8.95 -0.16 -28.75
N LEU A 101 -8.07 0.40 -29.59
CA LEU A 101 -6.63 0.12 -29.60
C LEU A 101 -5.93 0.55 -28.30
N SER A 102 -6.45 1.57 -27.61
CA SER A 102 -5.88 2.04 -26.34
C SER A 102 -6.20 1.13 -25.16
N GLU A 103 -7.36 0.48 -25.15
CA GLU A 103 -7.79 -0.40 -24.05
C GLU A 103 -7.02 -1.72 -24.02
N ASN A 104 -6.85 -2.36 -25.19
CA ASN A 104 -6.07 -3.60 -25.28
C ASN A 104 -4.63 -3.40 -24.81
N LYS A 105 -4.02 -2.26 -25.16
CA LYS A 105 -2.67 -1.92 -24.71
C LYS A 105 -2.60 -1.77 -23.18
N GLN A 106 -3.58 -1.12 -22.56
CA GLN A 106 -3.63 -0.99 -21.10
C GLN A 106 -3.77 -2.34 -20.40
N LYS A 107 -4.59 -3.24 -20.95
CA LYS A 107 -4.74 -4.62 -20.44
C LYS A 107 -3.42 -5.38 -20.54
N ASP A 108 -2.76 -5.33 -21.69
CA ASP A 108 -1.46 -6.00 -21.89
C ASP A 108 -0.38 -5.46 -20.95
N ASP A 109 -0.32 -4.14 -20.76
CA ASP A 109 0.61 -3.49 -19.85
C ASP A 109 0.33 -3.89 -18.38
N ALA A 110 -0.95 -4.00 -18.00
CA ALA A 110 -1.35 -4.48 -16.68
C ALA A 110 -0.92 -5.94 -16.46
N ILE A 111 -1.21 -6.84 -17.41
CA ILE A 111 -0.80 -8.25 -17.36
C ILE A 111 0.72 -8.37 -17.24
N LYS A 112 1.49 -7.65 -18.06
CA LYS A 112 2.96 -7.62 -17.97
C LYS A 112 3.45 -7.13 -16.61
N SER A 113 2.79 -6.12 -16.04
CA SER A 113 3.17 -5.57 -14.73
C SER A 113 2.92 -6.53 -13.57
N ILE A 114 2.00 -7.48 -13.75
CA ILE A 114 1.68 -8.57 -12.83
C ILE A 114 2.65 -9.74 -13.03
N LEU A 115 2.74 -10.27 -14.25
CA LEU A 115 3.50 -11.49 -14.55
C LEU A 115 5.02 -11.33 -14.44
N ARG A 116 5.53 -10.10 -14.33
CA ARG A 116 6.96 -9.85 -14.07
C ARG A 116 7.42 -10.34 -12.69
N PHE A 117 6.51 -10.57 -11.75
CA PHE A 117 6.86 -11.06 -10.42
C PHE A 117 7.07 -12.58 -10.45
N ILE A 118 8.16 -13.04 -9.84
CA ILE A 118 8.51 -14.48 -9.82
C ILE A 118 7.64 -15.23 -8.81
N LYS A 119 7.37 -14.65 -7.64
CA LYS A 119 6.57 -15.28 -6.59
C LYS A 119 5.08 -15.04 -6.87
N VAL A 120 4.28 -16.10 -6.79
CA VAL A 120 2.82 -16.03 -6.99
C VAL A 120 2.15 -15.06 -6.01
N ASN A 121 2.61 -15.02 -4.75
CA ASN A 121 2.12 -14.07 -3.74
C ASN A 121 2.28 -12.60 -4.18
N ASP A 122 3.40 -12.26 -4.82
CA ASP A 122 3.65 -10.91 -5.33
C ASP A 122 2.78 -10.61 -6.57
N GLN A 123 2.44 -11.63 -7.37
CA GLN A 123 1.49 -11.52 -8.48
C GLN A 123 0.07 -11.23 -7.97
N TYR A 124 -0.40 -11.92 -6.92
CA TYR A 124 -1.68 -11.64 -6.27
C TYR A 124 -1.72 -10.23 -5.67
N ILE A 125 -0.64 -9.80 -5.01
CA ILE A 125 -0.51 -8.42 -4.51
C ILE A 125 -0.61 -7.42 -5.66
N ALA A 126 0.10 -7.65 -6.76
CA ALA A 126 0.11 -6.77 -7.92
C ALA A 126 -1.27 -6.67 -8.58
N LEU A 127 -1.95 -7.81 -8.79
CA LEU A 127 -3.31 -7.87 -9.32
C LEU A 127 -4.29 -7.12 -8.42
N THR A 128 -4.33 -7.46 -7.13
CA THR A 128 -5.23 -6.83 -6.15
C THR A 128 -5.01 -5.32 -6.09
N SER A 129 -3.75 -4.88 -6.14
CA SER A 129 -3.41 -3.45 -6.17
C SER A 129 -3.94 -2.74 -7.42
N ILE A 130 -3.92 -3.40 -8.59
CA ILE A 130 -4.47 -2.86 -9.84
C ILE A 130 -6.00 -2.78 -9.77
N LEU A 131 -6.65 -3.81 -9.24
CA LEU A 131 -8.11 -3.83 -9.05
C LEU A 131 -8.57 -2.74 -8.08
N LEU A 132 -7.93 -2.60 -6.92
CA LEU A 132 -8.26 -1.53 -5.95
C LEU A 132 -8.13 -0.12 -6.54
N LYS A 133 -7.09 0.14 -7.33
CA LYS A 133 -6.91 1.42 -8.03
C LYS A 133 -8.00 1.66 -9.07
N SER A 134 -8.39 0.62 -9.80
CA SER A 134 -9.44 0.69 -10.81
C SER A 134 -10.81 0.92 -10.15
N TYR A 135 -11.12 0.18 -9.09
CA TYR A 135 -12.28 0.40 -8.23
C TYR A 135 -12.35 1.84 -7.74
N LEU A 136 -11.24 2.39 -7.21
CA LEU A 136 -11.20 3.76 -6.73
C LEU A 136 -11.46 4.78 -7.84
N TYR A 137 -10.88 4.56 -9.02
CA TYR A 137 -11.06 5.46 -10.16
C TYR A 137 -12.52 5.58 -10.60
N TYR A 138 -13.26 4.47 -10.63
CA TYR A 138 -14.68 4.49 -10.98
C TYR A 138 -15.58 4.96 -9.83
N SER A 139 -15.26 4.60 -8.59
CA SER A 139 -16.08 5.00 -7.43
C SER A 139 -15.90 6.47 -7.04
N ALA A 140 -14.73 7.06 -7.32
CA ALA A 140 -14.43 8.46 -7.00
C ALA A 140 -14.95 9.46 -8.04
N ARG A 141 -15.32 8.99 -9.23
CA ARG A 141 -15.87 9.86 -10.27
C ARG A 141 -17.38 9.97 -10.07
N PRO A 142 -17.93 11.18 -9.93
CA PRO A 142 -19.37 11.34 -10.05
C PRO A 142 -19.77 10.77 -11.40
N ILE A 143 -20.75 9.88 -11.41
CA ILE A 143 -21.34 9.42 -12.67
C ILE A 143 -21.91 10.68 -13.31
N ASP A 144 -21.39 11.03 -14.48
CA ASP A 144 -21.86 12.20 -15.21
C ASP A 144 -23.35 11.99 -15.50
N PRO A 145 -24.25 12.84 -14.96
CA PRO A 145 -25.68 12.68 -15.18
C PRO A 145 -26.03 12.63 -16.67
N ASP A 146 -25.24 13.29 -17.52
CA ASP A 146 -25.46 13.33 -18.97
C ASP A 146 -25.09 12.03 -19.68
N VAL A 147 -24.23 11.19 -19.06
CA VAL A 147 -24.00 9.81 -19.53
C VAL A 147 -25.20 8.93 -19.21
N ILE A 148 -25.80 9.08 -18.03
CA ILE A 148 -27.01 8.35 -17.63
C ILE A 148 -28.21 8.77 -18.52
N LEU A 149 -28.34 10.07 -18.82
CA LEU A 149 -29.46 10.59 -19.59
C LEU A 149 -29.43 10.16 -21.06
N ASN A 150 -28.26 9.89 -21.65
CA ASN A 150 -28.18 9.37 -23.02
C ASN A 150 -28.37 7.85 -23.11
N GLU A 151 -28.14 7.09 -22.05
CA GLU A 151 -28.49 5.67 -22.01
C GLU A 151 -30.01 5.47 -21.91
N HIS A 152 -30.73 6.34 -21.20
CA HIS A 152 -32.20 6.25 -21.07
C HIS A 152 -33.00 6.99 -22.15
N ALA A 153 -32.38 7.78 -23.03
CA ALA A 153 -33.10 8.56 -24.06
C ALA A 153 -33.59 7.73 -25.27
N CYS A 154 -33.43 6.41 -25.26
CA CYS A 154 -33.97 5.49 -26.28
C CYS A 154 -34.93 4.43 -25.68
N GLU A 155 -35.61 4.73 -24.58
CA GLU A 155 -36.69 3.89 -24.05
C GLU A 155 -37.98 4.08 -24.86
N ASP A 156 -38.10 3.35 -25.97
CA ASP A 156 -39.39 3.02 -26.58
C ASP A 156 -39.82 1.62 -26.10
N ASN A 157 -40.39 1.57 -24.89
CA ASN A 157 -41.39 0.62 -24.38
C ASN A 157 -41.33 -0.89 -24.76
N SER A 158 -40.17 -1.56 -24.68
CA SER A 158 -40.14 -3.03 -24.55
C SER A 158 -39.24 -3.49 -23.42
N VAL A 159 -39.89 -3.85 -22.31
CA VAL A 159 -39.29 -4.34 -21.06
C VAL A 159 -38.69 -5.73 -21.27
N ASP A 160 -37.41 -5.79 -21.63
CA ASP A 160 -36.57 -6.98 -21.42
C ASP A 160 -35.63 -6.70 -20.23
N LYS A 161 -35.81 -7.44 -19.14
CA LYS A 161 -35.20 -7.20 -17.81
C LYS A 161 -33.79 -7.76 -17.63
N ASP A 162 -33.06 -8.01 -18.71
CA ASP A 162 -31.77 -8.71 -18.68
C ASP A 162 -30.63 -7.83 -19.22
N GLU A 163 -30.54 -6.57 -18.80
CA GLU A 163 -29.35 -5.76 -19.08
C GLU A 163 -28.17 -6.31 -18.27
N GLU A 164 -27.25 -6.98 -18.97
CA GLU A 164 -26.00 -7.43 -18.39
C GLU A 164 -25.22 -6.25 -17.81
N PRO A 165 -24.66 -6.35 -16.59
CA PRO A 165 -23.91 -5.27 -15.97
C PRO A 165 -22.72 -4.86 -16.84
N ILE A 166 -22.60 -3.55 -17.11
CA ILE A 166 -21.49 -3.00 -17.89
C ILE A 166 -20.17 -3.26 -17.15
N SER A 167 -19.35 -4.15 -17.73
CA SER A 167 -18.02 -4.50 -17.23
C SER A 167 -17.12 -3.26 -17.14
N LYS A 168 -16.53 -3.01 -15.96
CA LYS A 168 -15.67 -1.84 -15.73
C LYS A 168 -14.21 -2.16 -16.09
N PRO A 169 -13.63 -1.52 -17.13
CA PRO A 169 -12.32 -1.90 -17.60
C PRO A 169 -11.22 -1.60 -16.58
N ILE A 170 -10.19 -2.45 -16.54
CA ILE A 170 -9.03 -2.22 -15.68
C ILE A 170 -8.22 -1.03 -16.20
N ILE A 171 -7.86 -0.13 -15.29
CA ILE A 171 -7.12 1.10 -15.63
C ILE A 171 -5.76 1.15 -14.95
N THR A 172 -4.78 1.66 -15.68
CA THR A 172 -3.46 1.99 -15.12
C THR A 172 -3.42 3.48 -14.80
N LEU A 173 -3.37 3.80 -13.50
CA LEU A 173 -3.24 5.18 -13.04
C LEU A 173 -1.84 5.76 -13.37
N PRO A 174 -1.76 7.04 -13.76
CA PRO A 174 -0.47 7.73 -13.88
C PRO A 174 0.20 7.86 -12.51
N ARG A 175 1.49 8.18 -12.53
CA ARG A 175 2.34 8.30 -11.34
C ARG A 175 3.03 9.66 -11.29
N THR A 176 3.22 10.19 -10.09
CA THR A 176 4.03 11.39 -9.85
C THR A 176 5.50 11.14 -10.15
N LYS A 177 6.33 12.19 -10.12
CA LYS A 177 7.80 12.08 -10.25
C LYS A 177 8.45 11.12 -9.22
N TYR A 178 7.79 10.88 -8.09
CA TYR A 178 8.25 9.96 -7.04
C TYR A 178 7.55 8.60 -7.09
N GLY A 179 6.78 8.31 -8.16
CA GLY A 179 6.14 7.03 -8.37
C GLY A 179 4.81 6.83 -7.64
N LYS A 180 4.31 7.82 -6.87
CA LYS A 180 3.00 7.74 -6.22
C LYS A 180 1.88 7.75 -7.28
N PRO A 181 0.97 6.77 -7.33
CA PRO A 181 -0.14 6.81 -8.26
C PRO A 181 -1.13 7.92 -7.89
N TYR A 182 -1.80 8.53 -8.88
CA TYR A 182 -2.81 9.57 -8.65
C TYR A 182 -3.97 9.44 -9.64
N ILE A 183 -5.13 10.01 -9.30
CA ILE A 183 -6.31 10.06 -10.19
C ILE A 183 -6.33 11.45 -10.86
N PRO A 184 -6.16 11.54 -12.19
CA PRO A 184 -6.20 12.82 -12.90
C PRO A 184 -7.56 13.51 -12.81
N LYS A 185 -7.53 14.83 -12.67
CA LYS A 185 -8.69 15.71 -12.87
C LYS A 185 -9.29 15.52 -14.26
N THR A 186 -10.61 15.35 -14.32
CA THR A 186 -11.36 15.41 -15.59
C THR A 186 -11.42 16.87 -16.05
N ALA A 187 -11.48 17.10 -17.37
CA ALA A 187 -11.54 18.45 -17.95
C ALA A 187 -12.71 19.27 -17.37
N THR A 188 -13.85 18.62 -17.10
CA THR A 188 -15.02 19.22 -16.45
C THR A 188 -14.69 19.81 -15.08
N MET A 189 -13.82 19.15 -14.29
CA MET A 189 -13.39 19.64 -12.97
C MET A 189 -12.20 20.62 -13.04
N ALA A 190 -11.42 20.58 -14.10
CA ALA A 190 -10.32 21.53 -14.32
C ALA A 190 -10.83 22.97 -14.50
N ASN A 191 -11.98 23.14 -15.17
CA ASN A 191 -12.59 24.46 -15.40
C ASN A 191 -13.09 25.14 -14.12
N ILE A 192 -13.34 24.38 -13.05
CA ILE A 192 -13.84 24.91 -11.76
C ILE A 192 -12.67 25.36 -10.87
N THR A 193 -11.44 24.88 -11.10
CA THR A 193 -10.29 25.08 -10.18
C THR A 193 -9.13 25.86 -10.81
N SER A 194 -9.41 26.81 -11.71
CA SER A 194 -8.43 27.47 -12.59
C SER A 194 -7.35 28.35 -11.93
N GLU A 195 -7.25 28.45 -10.60
CA GLU A 195 -6.34 29.39 -9.93
C GLU A 195 -5.14 28.76 -9.20
N THR A 196 -5.02 27.43 -9.14
CA THR A 196 -3.90 26.77 -8.44
C THR A 196 -3.00 25.97 -9.40
N ASN A 197 -1.77 26.47 -9.61
CA ASN A 197 -0.74 25.97 -10.55
C ASN A 197 -0.09 24.61 -10.16
N GLY A 198 -0.82 23.67 -9.56
CA GLY A 198 -0.30 22.37 -9.11
C GLY A 198 -0.90 21.18 -9.84
N GLU A 199 -0.14 20.09 -9.98
CA GLU A 199 -0.63 18.76 -10.37
C GLU A 199 -1.67 18.26 -9.35
N GLU A 200 -2.89 18.78 -9.38
CA GLU A 200 -3.90 18.48 -8.37
C GLU A 200 -4.61 17.16 -8.70
N SER A 201 -4.33 16.13 -7.89
CA SER A 201 -5.07 14.87 -7.86
C SER A 201 -6.52 15.13 -7.43
N LEU A 202 -7.49 14.44 -8.04
CA LEU A 202 -8.90 14.54 -7.63
C LEU A 202 -9.15 14.04 -6.22
N LEU A 203 -8.38 13.05 -5.79
CA LEU A 203 -8.63 12.31 -4.57
C LEU A 203 -7.30 11.95 -3.92
N PRO A 204 -7.05 12.37 -2.67
CA PRO A 204 -5.97 11.84 -1.87
C PRO A 204 -6.25 10.37 -1.55
N PHE A 205 -5.38 9.48 -2.02
CA PHE A 205 -5.38 8.07 -1.65
C PHE A 205 -3.95 7.57 -1.45
N SER A 206 -3.83 6.47 -0.71
CA SER A 206 -2.58 5.74 -0.54
C SER A 206 -2.87 4.25 -0.51
N LEU A 207 -1.96 3.49 -1.12
CA LEU A 207 -2.03 2.03 -1.22
C LEU A 207 -0.79 1.44 -0.56
N SER A 208 -0.97 0.36 0.18
CA SER A 208 0.14 -0.43 0.71
C SER A 208 -0.21 -1.91 0.73
N HIS A 209 0.81 -2.74 0.85
CA HIS A 209 0.67 -4.18 0.86
C HIS A 209 1.81 -4.81 1.66
N HIS A 210 1.49 -5.85 2.39
CA HIS A 210 2.45 -6.76 3.01
C HIS A 210 1.75 -8.11 3.09
N TYR A 211 2.21 -9.08 2.28
CA TYR A 211 1.55 -10.38 2.17
C TYR A 211 1.23 -10.95 3.56
N PRO A 212 -0.01 -11.39 3.82
CA PRO A 212 -1.11 -11.60 2.86
C PRO A 212 -2.03 -10.39 2.61
N PHE A 213 -1.71 -9.21 3.10
CA PHE A 213 -2.62 -8.07 3.07
C PHE A 213 -2.32 -7.08 1.96
N VAL A 214 -3.38 -6.57 1.34
CA VAL A 214 -3.35 -5.41 0.43
C VAL A 214 -4.43 -4.44 0.89
N GLY A 215 -4.11 -3.16 0.97
CA GLY A 215 -5.07 -2.16 1.38
C GLY A 215 -4.99 -0.86 0.61
N LEU A 216 -6.11 -0.14 0.64
CA LEU A 216 -6.28 1.16 0.02
C LEU A 216 -7.00 2.08 1.00
N ALA A 217 -6.39 3.20 1.35
CA ALA A 217 -7.03 4.27 2.09
C ALA A 217 -7.27 5.47 1.16
N TYR A 218 -8.44 6.12 1.27
CA TYR A 218 -8.77 7.32 0.50
C TYR A 218 -9.73 8.23 1.26
N ILE A 219 -9.69 9.53 0.98
CA ILE A 219 -10.61 10.52 1.55
C ILE A 219 -11.88 10.58 0.70
N ASN A 220 -13.07 10.58 1.30
CA ASN A 220 -14.32 10.67 0.54
C ASN A 220 -14.58 12.11 0.04
N GLY A 221 -14.81 12.25 -1.28
CA GLY A 221 -14.80 13.52 -2.02
C GLY A 221 -16.03 14.44 -1.87
N ASN A 222 -17.05 14.08 -1.08
CA ASN A 222 -18.19 14.97 -0.83
C ASN A 222 -17.79 16.28 -0.10
N ALA A 223 -16.55 16.37 0.37
CA ALA A 223 -15.96 17.56 0.96
C ALA A 223 -15.54 18.56 -0.14
N HIS A 224 -16.53 19.06 -0.90
CA HIS A 224 -16.32 20.06 -1.94
C HIS A 224 -15.49 21.25 -1.40
N GLU A 225 -14.40 21.54 -2.10
CA GLU A 225 -13.57 22.76 -2.09
C GLU A 225 -12.58 23.00 -0.93
N LYS A 226 -12.85 22.66 0.34
CA LYS A 226 -11.95 23.08 1.45
C LYS A 226 -10.88 22.08 1.89
N HIS A 227 -10.89 20.85 1.37
CA HIS A 227 -10.03 19.76 1.85
C HIS A 227 -9.01 19.26 0.81
N LEU A 228 -8.83 19.99 -0.30
CA LEU A 228 -7.92 19.62 -1.37
C LEU A 228 -6.44 19.59 -0.95
N SER A 229 -6.09 20.18 0.20
CA SER A 229 -4.73 20.11 0.75
C SER A 229 -4.51 18.93 1.70
N LEU A 230 -5.50 18.07 1.95
CA LEU A 230 -5.32 16.95 2.87
C LEU A 230 -4.39 15.90 2.26
N VAL A 231 -3.33 15.61 2.99
CA VAL A 231 -2.36 14.61 2.64
C VAL A 231 -2.67 13.30 3.36
N LEU A 232 -2.76 12.21 2.61
CA LEU A 232 -3.06 10.87 3.15
C LEU A 232 -1.91 9.90 2.85
N GLY A 233 -1.47 9.23 3.90
CA GLY A 233 -0.49 8.15 3.88
C GLY A 233 -1.07 6.86 4.44
N PHE A 234 -0.60 5.73 3.94
CA PHE A 234 -1.09 4.41 4.34
C PHE A 234 0.01 3.37 4.22
N ASP A 235 0.20 2.57 5.26
CA ASP A 235 1.15 1.47 5.29
C ASP A 235 0.61 0.22 6.02
N ILE A 236 1.18 -0.94 5.73
CA ILE A 236 0.79 -2.22 6.34
C ILE A 236 2.05 -2.99 6.75
N VAL A 237 2.06 -3.49 7.99
CA VAL A 237 3.10 -4.39 8.50
C VAL A 237 2.50 -5.68 9.06
N THR A 238 3.22 -6.79 8.90
CA THR A 238 2.87 -8.10 9.49
C THR A 238 3.91 -8.53 10.50
N PHE A 239 3.49 -9.23 11.55
CA PHE A 239 4.30 -9.68 12.69
C PHE A 239 4.74 -11.13 12.58
N ASN A 240 5.10 -11.56 11.38
CA ASN A 240 5.66 -12.90 11.13
C ASN A 240 7.03 -12.80 10.43
N SER A 241 7.71 -11.66 10.59
CA SER A 241 8.94 -11.37 9.84
C SER A 241 10.17 -11.97 10.52
N PHE A 242 10.22 -11.95 11.84
CA PHE A 242 11.36 -12.43 12.60
C PHE A 242 11.34 -13.95 12.74
N SER A 243 10.19 -14.54 13.09
CA SER A 243 10.05 -16.00 13.17
C SER A 243 10.50 -16.73 11.90
N LYS A 244 10.13 -16.21 10.73
CA LYS A 244 10.54 -16.75 9.41
C LYS A 244 12.01 -16.55 9.07
N THR A 245 12.68 -15.60 9.71
CA THR A 245 14.08 -15.25 9.44
C THR A 245 15.02 -15.65 10.58
N ARG A 246 14.52 -16.32 11.63
CA ARG A 246 15.30 -16.76 12.79
C ARG A 246 16.48 -17.67 12.43
N SER A 247 16.44 -18.34 11.28
CA SER A 247 17.57 -19.12 10.75
C SER A 247 18.74 -18.26 10.24
N LEU A 248 18.51 -16.97 9.97
CA LEU A 248 19.49 -16.05 9.41
C LEU A 248 20.16 -15.17 10.48
N TYR A 249 19.58 -15.07 11.67
CA TYR A 249 20.04 -14.17 12.74
C TYR A 249 20.17 -14.91 14.06
N SER A 250 21.26 -14.68 14.77
CA SER A 250 21.54 -15.29 16.08
C SER A 250 20.73 -14.68 17.23
N SER A 251 20.24 -13.46 17.06
CA SER A 251 19.48 -12.75 18.09
C SER A 251 18.55 -11.68 17.49
N THR A 252 17.57 -11.24 18.28
CA THR A 252 16.72 -10.09 17.93
C THR A 252 17.54 -8.82 17.73
N GLU A 253 18.61 -8.61 18.50
CA GLU A 253 19.47 -7.43 18.34
C GLU A 253 20.19 -7.44 16.99
N GLU A 254 20.71 -8.60 16.57
CA GLU A 254 21.33 -8.75 15.25
C GLU A 254 20.34 -8.48 14.12
N TYR A 255 19.10 -8.97 14.25
CA TYR A 255 18.02 -8.70 13.29
C TYR A 255 17.66 -7.20 13.21
N LEU A 256 17.63 -6.51 14.35
CA LEU A 256 17.24 -5.10 14.43
C LEU A 256 18.36 -4.15 13.99
N GLN A 257 19.61 -4.56 14.10
CA GLN A 257 20.77 -3.70 13.86
C GLN A 257 20.79 -2.98 12.50
N PRO A 258 20.43 -3.60 11.36
CA PRO A 258 20.37 -2.91 10.06
C PRO A 258 19.35 -1.77 10.00
N PHE A 259 18.34 -1.79 10.87
CA PHE A 259 17.27 -0.78 10.90
C PHE A 259 17.59 0.41 11.79
N LYS A 260 18.59 0.31 12.68
CA LYS A 260 18.89 1.33 13.69
C LYS A 260 19.06 2.74 13.11
N SER A 261 19.77 2.86 11.99
CA SER A 261 20.00 4.16 11.32
C SER A 261 18.75 4.77 10.70
N CYS A 262 17.68 4.01 10.54
CA CYS A 262 16.40 4.51 10.02
C CYS A 262 15.57 5.18 11.13
N PHE A 263 16.02 5.17 12.38
CA PHE A 263 15.33 5.80 13.49
C PHE A 263 16.22 6.87 14.11
N THR A 264 15.59 7.87 14.71
CA THR A 264 16.31 8.80 15.59
C THR A 264 16.71 8.07 16.88
N ASP A 265 17.74 8.57 17.57
CA ASP A 265 18.18 7.98 18.86
C ASP A 265 17.02 7.87 19.85
N TRP A 266 16.17 8.91 19.90
CA TRP A 266 14.98 8.93 20.74
C TRP A 266 13.97 7.84 20.37
N GLU A 267 13.67 7.63 19.08
CA GLU A 267 12.76 6.53 18.66
C GLU A 267 13.37 5.15 18.95
N TRP A 268 14.69 5.02 18.78
CA TRP A 268 15.40 3.78 19.05
C TRP A 268 15.40 3.44 20.55
N GLU A 269 15.47 4.43 21.43
CA GLU A 269 15.28 4.25 22.87
C GLU A 269 13.87 3.70 23.16
N GLN A 270 12.82 4.21 22.53
CA GLN A 270 11.46 3.69 22.71
C GLN A 270 11.33 2.23 22.26
N ILE A 271 11.92 1.88 21.12
CA ILE A 271 11.97 0.50 20.62
C ILE A 271 12.67 -0.42 21.63
N ASN A 272 13.75 0.05 22.26
CA ASN A 272 14.51 -0.74 23.22
C ASN A 272 13.86 -0.84 24.60
N TYR A 273 13.20 0.21 25.07
CA TYR A 273 12.54 0.25 26.38
C TYR A 273 11.47 -0.84 26.49
N SER A 274 10.85 -1.18 25.36
CA SER A 274 9.83 -2.23 25.27
C SER A 274 10.29 -3.59 25.78
N SER A 275 11.58 -3.98 25.77
CA SER A 275 11.99 -5.31 26.24
C SER A 275 12.24 -5.45 27.73
N ALA A 276 12.57 -4.35 28.42
CA ALA A 276 13.07 -4.44 29.80
C ALA A 276 12.00 -4.87 30.81
N GLN A 277 10.72 -4.86 30.41
CA GLN A 277 9.59 -5.08 31.31
C GLN A 277 8.95 -6.47 31.24
N ASP A 278 9.32 -7.30 30.25
CA ASP A 278 8.68 -8.62 30.01
C ASP A 278 9.50 -9.82 30.49
N VAL A 279 10.64 -9.59 31.12
CA VAL A 279 11.60 -10.66 31.49
C VAL A 279 11.00 -11.68 32.48
N GLU A 280 9.89 -11.37 33.16
CA GLU A 280 9.40 -12.21 34.25
C GLU A 280 8.24 -13.17 33.92
N HIS A 281 7.54 -13.09 32.78
CA HIS A 281 6.24 -13.79 32.71
C HIS A 281 5.80 -14.64 31.49
N ASN A 282 6.51 -14.76 30.36
CA ASN A 282 6.06 -15.70 29.31
C ASN A 282 7.22 -16.23 28.45
N VAL A 283 7.73 -17.42 28.77
CA VAL A 283 8.81 -18.09 28.00
C VAL A 283 8.26 -19.11 26.99
N ASP A 284 6.97 -19.49 27.05
CA ASP A 284 6.50 -20.71 26.36
C ASP A 284 5.59 -20.51 25.13
N ASN A 285 5.34 -19.27 24.66
CA ASN A 285 4.63 -19.06 23.40
C ASN A 285 5.63 -18.73 22.27
N ASP A 286 6.20 -19.77 21.67
CA ASP A 286 7.25 -19.70 20.62
C ASP A 286 6.76 -19.07 19.29
N ASP A 287 5.46 -18.78 19.16
CA ASP A 287 4.83 -18.26 17.94
C ASP A 287 4.69 -16.73 17.89
N ASP A 288 4.95 -16.01 18.99
CA ASP A 288 4.81 -14.55 19.02
C ASP A 288 6.12 -13.81 18.68
N ASP A 289 6.10 -12.98 17.63
CA ASP A 289 7.23 -12.10 17.28
C ASP A 289 7.64 -11.26 18.51
N HIS A 290 8.95 -11.15 18.75
CA HIS A 290 9.53 -10.46 19.91
C HIS A 290 8.98 -9.03 20.04
N PRO A 291 8.58 -8.55 21.24
CA PRO A 291 7.94 -7.24 21.41
C PRO A 291 8.70 -6.05 20.79
N LYS A 292 10.03 -6.04 20.89
CA LYS A 292 10.88 -5.04 20.19
C LYS A 292 10.69 -5.02 18.68
N VAL A 293 10.53 -6.20 18.05
CA VAL A 293 10.32 -6.30 16.61
C VAL A 293 8.95 -5.73 16.24
N LYS A 294 7.91 -6.08 17.01
CA LYS A 294 6.55 -5.51 16.81
C LYS A 294 6.57 -3.99 16.93
N GLU A 295 7.22 -3.45 17.97
CA GLU A 295 7.36 -2.00 18.17
C GLU A 295 8.15 -1.32 17.03
N MET A 296 9.27 -1.91 16.60
CA MET A 296 10.05 -1.42 15.47
C MET A 296 9.22 -1.39 14.17
N LEU A 297 8.48 -2.46 13.87
CA LEU A 297 7.64 -2.56 12.69
C LEU A 297 6.49 -1.54 12.71
N LEU A 298 5.88 -1.29 13.87
CA LEU A 298 4.84 -0.26 14.01
C LEU A 298 5.39 1.14 13.77
N ARG A 299 6.57 1.46 14.33
CA ARG A 299 7.22 2.76 14.08
C ARG A 299 7.70 2.89 12.63
N TRP A 300 8.14 1.79 12.02
CA TRP A 300 8.42 1.74 10.58
C TRP A 300 7.17 2.09 9.77
N ALA A 301 6.03 1.44 10.06
CA ALA A 301 4.77 1.69 9.37
C ALA A 301 4.33 3.15 9.49
N MET A 302 4.54 3.79 10.65
CA MET A 302 4.24 5.20 10.85
C MET A 302 5.11 6.10 9.95
N LYS A 303 6.42 5.85 9.88
CA LYS A 303 7.34 6.62 9.03
C LYS A 303 7.04 6.40 7.54
N GLU A 304 6.74 5.17 7.15
CA GLU A 304 6.40 4.84 5.76
C GLU A 304 5.04 5.45 5.37
N ALA A 305 4.03 5.37 6.23
CA ALA A 305 2.76 6.05 6.02
C ALA A 305 2.98 7.56 5.88
N TYR A 306 3.72 8.19 6.79
CA TYR A 306 3.99 9.62 6.74
C TYR A 306 4.65 10.06 5.43
N THR A 307 5.73 9.38 5.02
CA THR A 307 6.46 9.70 3.77
C THR A 307 5.66 9.37 2.51
N LYS A 308 4.81 8.32 2.53
CA LYS A 308 3.80 8.06 1.49
C LYS A 308 2.76 9.18 1.43
N GLY A 309 2.38 9.71 2.58
CA GLY A 309 1.57 10.92 2.73
C GLY A 309 2.18 12.04 1.94
N LEU A 310 3.35 12.52 2.37
CA LEU A 310 4.12 13.60 1.72
C LEU A 310 4.35 13.36 0.22
N GLY A 311 4.31 12.11 -0.23
CA GLY A 311 4.46 11.74 -1.63
C GLY A 311 5.91 11.78 -2.10
N THR A 312 6.86 11.81 -1.18
CA THR A 312 8.31 11.86 -1.43
C THR A 312 8.92 10.47 -1.62
N GLY A 313 8.23 9.41 -1.18
CA GLY A 313 8.72 8.04 -1.22
C GLY A 313 10.07 7.90 -0.50
N LEU A 314 11.03 7.25 -1.14
CA LEU A 314 12.40 7.10 -0.61
C LEU A 314 13.22 8.41 -0.59
N GLY A 315 12.64 9.53 -1.03
CA GLY A 315 13.30 10.84 -1.01
C GLY A 315 13.40 11.49 0.37
N THR A 316 12.79 10.90 1.40
CA THR A 316 12.88 11.37 2.79
C THR A 316 13.66 10.36 3.62
N ASP A 317 14.74 10.81 4.24
CA ASP A 317 15.53 9.98 5.16
C ASP A 317 14.74 9.74 6.45
N PHE A 318 14.48 8.47 6.79
CA PHE A 318 13.74 8.12 8.00
C PHE A 318 14.49 8.57 9.28
N GLY A 319 15.83 8.62 9.25
CA GLY A 319 16.64 9.12 10.36
C GLY A 319 16.62 10.64 10.51
N SER A 320 15.96 11.39 9.62
CA SER A 320 15.91 12.85 9.63
C SER A 320 14.75 13.45 10.44
N PHE A 321 13.81 12.62 10.90
CA PHE A 321 12.67 13.07 11.69
C PHE A 321 12.25 12.04 12.73
N ALA A 322 11.60 12.48 13.81
CA ALA A 322 11.01 11.61 14.82
C ALA A 322 9.49 11.75 14.85
N ILE A 323 8.76 10.65 15.04
CA ILE A 323 7.31 10.68 15.29
C ILE A 323 7.04 10.33 16.76
N ARG A 324 6.35 11.21 17.48
CA ARG A 324 6.00 11.04 18.91
C ARG A 324 4.49 10.99 19.10
N LEU A 325 3.98 9.89 19.65
CA LEU A 325 2.56 9.63 19.88
C LEU A 325 2.08 10.27 21.19
N GLN A 326 1.09 11.16 21.10
CA GLN A 326 0.56 11.86 22.27
C GLN A 326 -0.20 10.91 23.19
N GLY A 327 0.17 10.87 24.47
CA GLY A 327 -0.44 10.00 25.49
C GLY A 327 0.19 8.61 25.58
N ILE A 328 0.96 8.17 24.57
CA ILE A 328 1.74 6.93 24.62
C ILE A 328 3.20 7.24 24.97
N ASP A 329 3.86 8.07 24.16
CA ASP A 329 5.29 8.36 24.33
C ASP A 329 5.56 9.43 25.42
N ASN A 330 4.54 10.20 25.81
CA ASN A 330 4.65 11.33 26.74
C ASN A 330 4.07 11.02 28.13
N GLY A 331 4.06 9.76 28.57
CA GLY A 331 3.53 9.39 29.89
C GLY A 331 4.23 10.14 31.03
N GLU A 332 3.68 11.27 31.46
CA GLU A 332 4.17 12.01 32.63
C GLU A 332 3.92 11.16 33.87
N GLY A 333 4.98 10.56 34.41
CA GLY A 333 4.97 9.93 35.72
C GLY A 333 4.61 8.44 35.76
N SER A 334 4.37 7.76 34.63
CA SER A 334 4.32 6.29 34.63
C SER A 334 5.73 5.73 34.47
N LEU A 335 6.15 4.87 35.41
CA LEU A 335 7.39 4.08 35.28
C LEU A 335 7.39 3.17 34.04
N LYS A 336 6.22 2.98 33.42
CA LYS A 336 6.01 2.16 32.23
C LYS A 336 5.56 3.05 31.09
N ILE A 337 6.36 3.11 30.02
CA ILE A 337 5.96 3.67 28.74
C ILE A 337 5.10 2.60 28.06
N PRO A 338 3.81 2.85 27.80
CA PRO A 338 2.95 1.89 27.12
C PRO A 338 3.47 1.59 25.71
N ARG A 339 3.42 0.33 25.25
CA ARG A 339 3.80 0.00 23.87
C ARG A 339 2.68 0.37 22.91
N VAL A 340 3.03 0.67 21.67
CA VAL A 340 2.03 1.00 20.65
C VAL A 340 1.10 -0.19 20.41
N TRP A 341 1.66 -1.39 20.33
CA TRP A 341 0.86 -2.60 20.08
C TRP A 341 -0.15 -2.92 21.17
N ASP A 342 0.22 -2.73 22.44
CA ASP A 342 -0.65 -3.02 23.58
C ASP A 342 -1.86 -2.07 23.54
N ASN A 343 -1.64 -0.78 23.28
CA ASN A 343 -2.70 0.21 23.09
C ASN A 343 -3.61 -0.12 21.89
N ILE A 344 -3.05 -0.63 20.79
CA ILE A 344 -3.84 -1.09 19.63
C ILE A 344 -4.73 -2.26 20.04
N CYS A 345 -4.20 -3.24 20.77
CA CYS A 345 -4.95 -4.39 21.24
C CYS A 345 -6.06 -4.01 22.23
N GLU A 346 -5.79 -3.09 23.15
CA GLU A 346 -6.77 -2.58 24.12
C GLU A 346 -7.91 -1.80 23.46
N ALA A 347 -7.61 -1.04 22.40
CA ALA A 347 -8.62 -0.29 21.66
C ALA A 347 -9.58 -1.18 20.84
N GLY A 348 -9.23 -2.44 20.59
CA GLY A 348 -10.06 -3.43 19.89
C GLY A 348 -10.05 -3.25 18.38
N GLU A 349 -10.96 -2.42 17.84
CA GLU A 349 -11.14 -2.30 16.38
C GLU A 349 -10.14 -1.36 15.70
N LYS A 350 -9.79 -0.26 16.37
CA LYS A 350 -8.82 0.72 15.89
C LYS A 350 -8.32 1.60 17.02
N LEU A 351 -7.07 2.03 16.93
CA LEU A 351 -6.50 3.08 17.77
C LEU A 351 -6.31 4.33 16.93
N GLN A 352 -6.91 5.46 17.34
CA GLN A 352 -6.66 6.76 16.73
C GLN A 352 -5.92 7.66 17.72
N ILE A 353 -4.82 8.23 17.26
CA ILE A 353 -3.91 9.01 18.11
C ILE A 353 -3.27 10.16 17.33
N THR A 354 -3.14 11.31 17.99
CA THR A 354 -2.40 12.45 17.46
C THR A 354 -0.90 12.24 17.68
N ALA A 355 -0.09 12.54 16.69
CA ALA A 355 1.37 12.51 16.78
C ALA A 355 1.99 13.86 16.45
N SER A 356 3.11 14.14 17.08
CA SER A 356 3.99 15.27 16.80
C SER A 356 5.19 14.78 16.00
N ILE A 357 5.46 15.40 14.85
CA ILE A 357 6.57 15.07 13.95
C ILE A 357 7.63 16.16 14.06
N PHE A 358 8.85 15.77 14.45
CA PHE A 358 9.98 16.66 14.64
C PHE A 358 11.04 16.37 13.57
N HIS A 359 11.20 17.27 12.61
CA HIS A 359 12.29 17.21 11.63
C HIS A 359 13.56 17.85 12.22
N LYS A 360 14.74 17.31 11.91
CA LYS A 360 16.03 17.80 12.42
C LYS A 360 16.25 19.30 12.18
N ASP A 361 15.73 19.81 11.05
CA ASP A 361 15.96 21.19 10.60
C ASP A 361 14.75 22.12 10.85
N GLU A 362 13.70 21.65 11.54
CA GLU A 362 12.49 22.44 11.81
C GLU A 362 12.33 22.70 13.31
N LEU A 363 12.11 23.96 13.69
CA LEU A 363 11.89 24.35 15.10
C LEU A 363 10.52 23.92 15.61
N ASN A 364 9.53 23.82 14.72
CA ASN A 364 8.14 23.56 15.09
C ASN A 364 7.75 22.13 14.71
N ALA A 365 7.14 21.43 15.66
CA ALA A 365 6.55 20.13 15.38
C ALA A 365 5.34 20.26 14.45
N LYS A 366 5.23 19.35 13.49
CA LYS A 366 4.00 19.17 12.69
C LYS A 366 3.08 18.19 13.41
N TYR A 367 1.77 18.38 13.27
CA TYR A 367 0.77 17.52 13.90
C TYR A 367 0.03 16.68 12.87
N TRP A 368 -0.01 15.39 13.11
CA TRP A 368 -0.64 14.40 12.23
C TRP A 368 -1.51 13.47 13.06
N GLU A 369 -2.62 13.04 12.49
CA GLU A 369 -3.46 11.99 13.07
C GLU A 369 -3.03 10.64 12.49
N PHE A 370 -2.78 9.69 13.38
CA PHE A 370 -2.48 8.30 13.04
C PHE A 370 -3.66 7.41 13.44
N ILE A 371 -4.03 6.49 12.56
CA ILE A 371 -5.07 5.49 12.80
C ILE A 371 -4.47 4.12 12.54
N PHE A 372 -4.42 3.32 13.59
CA PHE A 372 -3.93 1.95 13.58
C PHE A 372 -5.12 0.99 13.54
N ILE A 373 -5.08 0.05 12.63
CA ILE A 373 -6.11 -0.97 12.44
C ILE A 373 -5.41 -2.32 12.59
N PRO A 374 -5.69 -3.10 13.65
CA PRO A 374 -5.14 -4.44 13.77
C PRO A 374 -5.64 -5.31 12.60
N LEU A 375 -4.75 -6.10 12.03
CA LEU A 375 -5.09 -7.04 10.97
C LEU A 375 -5.77 -8.29 11.56
N THR A 376 -6.39 -9.10 10.70
CA THR A 376 -7.03 -10.37 11.08
C THR A 376 -6.07 -11.23 11.91
N ASN A 377 -6.62 -11.88 12.94
CA ASN A 377 -5.88 -12.70 13.89
C ASN A 377 -4.69 -12.00 14.56
N LYS A 378 -4.71 -10.66 14.65
CA LYS A 378 -3.63 -9.86 15.28
C LYS A 378 -2.25 -10.10 14.63
N SER A 379 -2.24 -10.52 13.37
CA SER A 379 -1.04 -10.87 12.60
C SER A 379 -0.23 -9.66 12.13
N GLY A 380 -0.66 -8.44 12.45
CA GLY A 380 -0.04 -7.21 12.00
C GLY A 380 -0.91 -5.98 12.23
N CYS A 381 -0.53 -4.88 11.60
CA CYS A 381 -1.25 -3.61 11.69
C CYS A 381 -1.21 -2.86 10.36
N ALA A 382 -2.34 -2.25 10.00
CA ALA A 382 -2.41 -1.20 9.00
C ALA A 382 -2.38 0.18 9.66
N CYS A 383 -1.54 1.07 9.16
CA CYS A 383 -1.31 2.41 9.69
C CYS A 383 -1.73 3.45 8.64
N ILE A 384 -2.73 4.27 8.97
CA ILE A 384 -3.14 5.42 8.16
C ILE A 384 -2.63 6.67 8.86
N CYS A 385 -2.09 7.64 8.11
CA CYS A 385 -1.79 8.96 8.64
C CYS A 385 -2.43 10.06 7.78
N ILE A 386 -2.89 11.13 8.42
CA ILE A 386 -3.45 12.31 7.76
C ILE A 386 -2.91 13.58 8.39
N GLU A 387 -2.62 14.57 7.56
CA GLU A 387 -2.16 15.87 8.02
C GLU A 387 -3.28 16.67 8.71
N GLY A 388 -2.93 17.29 9.85
CA GLY A 388 -3.82 18.17 10.61
C GLY A 388 -4.35 17.56 11.90
N ARG A 389 -5.11 18.36 12.67
CA ARG A 389 -5.72 17.97 13.95
C ARG A 389 -7.20 17.59 13.84
N ASN A 390 -7.72 17.54 12.61
CA ASN A 390 -9.11 17.15 12.39
C ASN A 390 -9.20 15.65 12.62
N ARG A 391 -9.87 15.20 13.68
CA ARG A 391 -10.13 13.77 13.92
C ARG A 391 -11.08 13.25 12.83
N PRO A 392 -10.60 12.56 11.79
CA PRO A 392 -11.48 12.14 10.72
C PRO A 392 -12.37 10.99 11.20
N LYS A 393 -13.56 10.86 10.60
CA LYS A 393 -14.35 9.63 10.72
C LYS A 393 -13.75 8.56 9.80
N LEU A 394 -13.09 7.57 10.38
CA LEU A 394 -12.70 6.38 9.62
C LEU A 394 -13.92 5.46 9.42
N LYS A 395 -14.25 5.20 8.16
CA LYS A 395 -15.10 4.10 7.71
C LYS A 395 -14.20 2.97 7.23
N LEU A 396 -14.14 1.90 8.01
CA LEU A 396 -13.45 0.68 7.63
C LEU A 396 -14.39 -0.20 6.81
N SER A 397 -13.91 -0.80 5.75
CA SER A 397 -14.66 -1.78 4.98
C SER A 397 -13.73 -2.93 4.60
N ALA A 398 -14.08 -4.14 5.03
CA ALA A 398 -13.42 -5.34 4.54
C ALA A 398 -13.99 -5.67 3.16
N MET A 399 -13.13 -6.07 2.23
CA MET A 399 -13.53 -6.50 0.90
C MET A 399 -12.75 -7.76 0.54
N SER A 400 -13.43 -8.77 0.02
CA SER A 400 -12.74 -9.94 -0.51
C SER A 400 -12.23 -9.66 -1.93
N ILE A 401 -11.17 -10.36 -2.34
CA ILE A 401 -10.70 -10.30 -3.72
C ILE A 401 -11.80 -10.72 -4.71
N GLN A 402 -12.66 -11.67 -4.33
CA GLN A 402 -13.77 -12.13 -5.15
C GLN A 402 -14.77 -11.01 -5.46
N HIS A 403 -15.13 -10.18 -4.48
CA HIS A 403 -15.99 -9.02 -4.71
C HIS A 403 -15.34 -7.99 -5.65
N LEU A 404 -14.02 -7.77 -5.56
CA LEU A 404 -13.31 -6.90 -6.51
C LEU A 404 -13.31 -7.46 -7.93
N LEU A 405 -13.17 -8.78 -8.07
CA LEU A 405 -13.19 -9.44 -9.36
C LEU A 405 -14.58 -9.35 -9.99
N GLU A 406 -15.64 -9.55 -9.21
CA GLU A 406 -17.02 -9.37 -9.65
C GLU A 406 -17.32 -7.92 -10.04
N TYR A 407 -16.76 -6.93 -9.34
CA TYR A 407 -16.90 -5.52 -9.71
C TYR A 407 -16.29 -5.18 -11.08
N HIS A 408 -15.30 -5.96 -11.53
CA HIS A 408 -14.56 -5.75 -12.77
C HIS A 408 -14.84 -6.79 -13.87
N SER A 409 -15.66 -7.80 -13.57
CA SER A 409 -16.17 -8.75 -14.56
C SER A 409 -17.37 -8.13 -15.22
#